data_AF-A0A7Z9XM89-F1
#
_entry.id   AF-A0A7Z9XM89-F1
#
_cell.length_a   1.000
_cell.length_b   1.000
_cell.length_c   1.000
_cell.angle_alpha   90.00
_cell.angle_beta   90.00
_cell.angle_gamma   90.00
#
_symmetry.space_group_name_H-M   'P 1'
#
loop_
_entity.id
_entity.type
_entity.pdbx_description
1 polymer ?
#
loop_
_entity_poly.entity_id
_entity_poly.type
_entity_poly.pdbx_seq_one_letter_code
_entity_poly.pdbx_strand_id
1 'polypeptide(L)'
;MPTLASIRDLVAATVVLARAQMRREGRVMLAEMRRIQTQLPARYEALALPDFLTWLTPERADWAGRDEHDVRELADALALLDRRSPFGLCLRRALLRYHFLRRAGVPLGIPYQFRQAGGGGTDAGAIHKQREGIPSISV
;
A
#
# COMPACT_ATOMS: atom_id res chain seq x y z
N MET A 1 -10.83 12.96 18.52
CA MET A 1 -11.39 13.93 17.55
C MET A 1 -10.48 13.97 16.33
N PRO A 2 -11.00 13.92 15.10
CA PRO A 2 -10.17 14.10 13.91
C PRO A 2 -9.56 15.50 13.93
N THR A 3 -8.28 15.62 13.59
CA THR A 3 -7.63 16.92 13.42
C THR A 3 -8.13 17.58 12.13
N LEU A 4 -8.01 18.91 12.01
CA LEU A 4 -8.35 19.64 10.77
C LEU A 4 -7.60 19.09 9.55
N ALA A 5 -6.35 18.66 9.74
CA ALA A 5 -5.57 17.96 8.70
C ALA A 5 -6.25 16.65 8.25
N SER A 6 -6.73 15.84 9.20
CA SER A 6 -7.47 14.60 8.89
C SER A 6 -8.78 14.85 8.14
N ILE A 7 -9.49 15.96 8.41
CA ILE A 7 -10.72 16.31 7.69
C ILE A 7 -10.42 16.68 6.25
N ARG A 8 -9.39 17.51 6.02
CA ARG A 8 -8.97 17.91 4.67
C ARG A 8 -8.58 16.69 3.82
N ASP A 9 -7.84 15.75 4.39
CA ASP A 9 -7.41 14.55 3.67
C ASP A 9 -8.60 13.66 3.24
N LEU A 10 -9.63 13.56 4.09
CA LEU A 10 -10.85 12.82 3.76
C LEU A 10 -11.66 13.48 2.64
N VAL A 11 -11.77 14.80 2.67
CA VAL A 11 -12.43 15.56 1.61
C VAL A 11 -11.67 15.37 0.30
N ALA A 12 -10.34 15.50 0.31
CA ALA A 12 -9.51 15.27 -0.86
C ALA A 12 -9.69 13.85 -1.43
N ALA A 13 -9.63 12.82 -0.57
CA ALA A 13 -9.86 11.44 -0.99
C ALA A 13 -11.26 11.24 -1.59
N THR A 14 -12.29 11.84 -1.00
CA THR A 14 -13.66 11.75 -1.52
C THR A 14 -13.76 12.37 -2.92
N VAL A 15 -13.10 13.51 -3.15
CA VAL A 15 -13.04 14.17 -4.45
C VAL A 15 -12.30 13.30 -5.48
N VAL A 16 -11.17 12.67 -5.13
CA VAL A 16 -10.46 11.74 -6.01
C VAL A 16 -11.38 10.59 -6.46
N LEU A 17 -12.08 9.96 -5.51
CA LEU A 17 -13.01 8.87 -5.83
C LEU A 17 -14.18 9.36 -6.72
N ALA A 18 -14.73 10.54 -6.45
CA ALA A 18 -15.81 11.11 -7.24
C ALA A 18 -15.36 11.39 -8.68
N ARG A 19 -14.18 11.98 -8.88
CA ARG A 19 -13.61 12.20 -10.23
C ARG A 19 -13.39 10.90 -10.98
N ALA A 20 -12.85 9.87 -10.32
CA ALA A 20 -12.68 8.56 -10.94
C ALA A 20 -14.03 7.93 -11.33
N GLN A 21 -15.08 8.12 -10.53
CA GLN A 21 -16.43 7.63 -10.84
C GLN A 21 -17.03 8.30 -12.10
N MET A 22 -16.63 9.53 -12.42
CA MET A 22 -17.12 10.23 -13.63
C MET A 22 -16.54 9.69 -14.93
N ARG A 23 -15.37 9.04 -14.89
CA ARG A 23 -14.71 8.46 -16.06
C ARG A 23 -15.03 6.97 -16.16
N ARG A 24 -15.27 6.45 -17.38
CA ARG A 24 -15.51 5.00 -17.58
C ARG A 24 -14.35 4.16 -17.06
N GLU A 25 -13.12 4.57 -17.37
CA GLU A 25 -11.90 3.88 -16.94
C GLU A 25 -11.71 3.93 -15.42
N GLY A 26 -11.89 5.10 -14.81
CA GLY A 26 -11.80 5.27 -13.36
C GLY A 26 -12.82 4.43 -12.60
N ARG A 27 -14.03 4.23 -13.12
CA ARG A 27 -15.02 3.30 -12.54
C ARG A 27 -14.54 1.86 -12.52
N VAL A 28 -13.94 1.39 -13.61
CA VAL A 28 -13.40 0.03 -13.71
C VAL A 28 -12.25 -0.14 -12.72
N MET A 29 -11.33 0.82 -12.67
CA MET A 29 -10.22 0.80 -11.72
C MET A 29 -10.71 0.78 -10.27
N LEU A 30 -11.66 1.64 -9.94
CA LEU A 30 -12.24 1.75 -8.60
C LEU A 30 -12.94 0.46 -8.16
N ALA A 31 -13.69 -0.19 -9.06
CA ALA A 31 -14.36 -1.45 -8.78
C ALA A 31 -13.34 -2.57 -8.47
N GLU A 32 -12.30 -2.69 -9.28
CA GLU A 32 -11.22 -3.66 -9.09
C GLU A 32 -10.43 -3.41 -7.80
N MET A 33 -10.06 -2.14 -7.54
CA MET A 33 -9.34 -1.76 -6.32
C MET A 33 -10.14 -2.04 -5.06
N ARG A 34 -11.44 -1.73 -5.05
CA ARG A 34 -12.33 -2.06 -3.93
C ARG A 34 -12.43 -3.56 -3.72
N ARG A 35 -12.51 -4.35 -4.79
CA ARG A 35 -12.55 -5.82 -4.70
C ARG A 35 -11.31 -6.39 -4.03
N ILE A 36 -10.11 -5.93 -4.43
CA ILE A 36 -8.87 -6.37 -3.78
C ILE A 36 -8.83 -5.89 -2.33
N GLN A 37 -9.18 -4.63 -2.08
CA GLN A 37 -9.19 -4.04 -0.74
C GLN A 37 -10.03 -4.83 0.26
N THR A 38 -11.23 -5.25 -0.14
CA THR A 38 -12.13 -6.01 0.74
C THR A 38 -11.67 -7.46 0.98
N GLN A 39 -10.93 -8.04 0.03
CA GLN A 39 -10.39 -9.39 0.15
C GLN A 39 -9.10 -9.46 0.96
N LEU A 40 -8.33 -8.36 1.03
CA LEU A 40 -7.01 -8.30 1.65
C LEU A 40 -6.97 -8.90 3.08
N PRO A 41 -7.84 -8.50 4.03
CA PRO A 41 -7.77 -9.03 5.40
C PRO A 41 -8.01 -10.54 5.47
N ALA A 42 -9.09 -11.02 4.84
CA ALA A 42 -9.45 -12.43 4.85
C ALA A 42 -8.38 -13.30 4.17
N ARG A 43 -7.75 -12.81 3.10
CA ARG A 43 -6.66 -13.51 2.41
C ARG A 43 -5.39 -13.59 3.24
N TYR A 44 -5.04 -12.50 3.94
CA TYR A 44 -3.87 -12.47 4.82
C TYR A 44 -4.03 -13.42 6.01
N GLU A 45 -5.23 -13.52 6.57
CA GLU A 45 -5.51 -14.44 7.68
C GLU A 45 -5.54 -15.91 7.24
N ALA A 46 -6.02 -16.19 6.02
CA ALA A 46 -6.23 -17.55 5.54
C ALA A 46 -4.99 -18.21 4.89
N LEU A 47 -4.03 -17.42 4.42
CA LEU A 47 -2.88 -17.91 3.65
C LEU A 47 -1.58 -17.81 4.44
N ALA A 48 -0.67 -18.76 4.21
CA ALA A 48 0.71 -18.57 4.63
C ALA A 48 1.31 -17.35 3.92
N LEU A 49 2.27 -16.68 4.56
CA LEU A 49 2.85 -15.44 4.03
C LEU A 49 3.38 -15.58 2.58
N PRO A 50 4.08 -16.65 2.18
CA PRO A 50 4.53 -16.82 0.79
C PRO A 50 3.36 -16.89 -0.22
N ASP A 51 2.29 -17.60 0.13
CA ASP A 51 1.12 -17.77 -0.73
C ASP A 51 0.32 -16.47 -0.82
N PHE A 52 0.21 -15.73 0.29
CA PHE A 52 -0.38 -14.40 0.30
C PHE A 52 0.37 -13.45 -0.62
N LEU A 53 1.70 -13.41 -0.55
CA LEU A 53 2.53 -12.56 -1.41
C LEU A 53 2.40 -12.97 -2.88
N THR A 54 2.30 -14.26 -3.17
CA THR A 54 2.05 -14.77 -4.52
C THR A 54 0.69 -14.30 -5.04
N TRP A 55 -0.38 -14.44 -4.24
CA TRP A 55 -1.71 -13.93 -4.59
C TRP A 55 -1.75 -12.39 -4.78
N LEU A 56 -1.01 -11.66 -3.94
CA LEU A 56 -0.92 -10.22 -4.02
C LEU A 56 -0.14 -9.74 -5.24
N THR A 57 0.77 -10.56 -5.77
CA THR A 57 1.65 -10.19 -6.89
C THR A 57 1.00 -10.60 -8.21
N PRO A 58 0.47 -9.65 -9.01
CA PRO A 58 -0.10 -9.98 -10.31
C PRO A 58 0.99 -10.53 -11.25
N GLU A 59 0.67 -11.62 -11.96
CA GLU A 59 1.57 -12.25 -12.94
C GLU A 59 1.74 -11.41 -14.21
N ARG A 60 0.77 -10.54 -14.51
CA ARG A 60 0.71 -9.76 -15.75
C ARG A 60 0.48 -8.29 -15.46
N ALA A 61 1.09 -7.44 -16.28
CA ALA A 61 0.84 -6.00 -16.28
C ALA A 61 -0.40 -5.67 -17.15
N ASP A 62 -1.58 -6.16 -16.74
CA ASP A 62 -2.84 -5.99 -17.47
C ASP A 62 -3.42 -4.56 -17.42
N TRP A 63 -2.79 -3.67 -16.64
CA TRP A 63 -3.05 -2.24 -16.59
C TRP A 63 -1.92 -1.42 -17.24
N ALA A 64 -1.07 -2.05 -18.06
CA ALA A 64 -0.04 -1.33 -18.81
C ALA A 64 -0.65 -0.14 -19.58
N GLY A 65 -0.04 1.04 -19.43
CA GLY A 65 -0.52 2.29 -20.04
C GLY A 65 -1.51 3.09 -19.18
N ARG A 66 -1.93 2.58 -18.01
CA ARG A 66 -2.59 3.40 -16.99
C ARG A 66 -1.58 4.39 -16.40
N ASP A 67 -2.06 5.59 -16.10
CA ASP A 67 -1.24 6.62 -15.46
C ASP A 67 -0.87 6.21 -14.02
N GLU A 68 0.43 6.24 -13.72
CA GLU A 68 0.98 5.83 -12.43
C GLU A 68 0.47 6.72 -11.27
N HIS A 69 0.30 8.01 -11.53
CA HIS A 69 -0.18 8.96 -10.54
C HIS A 69 -1.65 8.69 -10.20
N ASP A 70 -2.50 8.49 -11.21
CA ASP A 70 -3.91 8.13 -11.01
C ASP A 70 -4.04 6.82 -10.20
N VAL A 71 -3.20 5.82 -10.46
CA VAL A 71 -3.19 4.56 -9.70
C VAL A 71 -2.83 4.80 -8.23
N ARG A 72 -1.81 5.62 -7.95
CA ARG A 72 -1.41 5.96 -6.58
C ARG A 72 -2.47 6.75 -5.84
N GLU A 73 -3.02 7.79 -6.47
CA GLU A 73 -4.05 8.63 -5.85
C GLU A 73 -5.29 7.81 -5.50
N LEU A 74 -5.73 6.91 -6.39
CA LEU A 74 -6.90 6.08 -6.13
C LEU A 74 -6.65 5.07 -5.01
N ALA A 75 -5.49 4.40 -5.01
CA ALA A 75 -5.12 3.46 -3.95
C ALA A 75 -5.07 4.16 -2.58
N ASP A 76 -4.51 5.37 -2.52
CA ASP A 76 -4.43 6.18 -1.30
C ASP A 76 -5.79 6.61 -0.79
N ALA A 77 -6.63 7.13 -1.69
CA ALA A 77 -7.97 7.60 -1.36
C ALA A 77 -8.84 6.45 -0.80
N LEU A 78 -8.76 5.27 -1.42
CA LEU A 78 -9.45 4.07 -0.94
C LEU A 78 -8.94 3.60 0.42
N ALA A 79 -7.61 3.53 0.61
CA ALA A 79 -7.04 3.12 1.89
C ALA A 79 -7.42 4.10 3.01
N LEU A 80 -7.48 5.41 2.72
CA LEU A 80 -7.87 6.40 3.70
C LEU A 80 -9.34 6.25 4.15
N LEU A 81 -10.24 5.94 3.22
CA LEU A 81 -11.68 5.91 3.48
C LEU A 81 -12.19 4.60 4.10
N ASP A 82 -11.44 3.52 3.97
CA ASP A 82 -11.77 2.22 4.55
C ASP A 82 -11.42 2.16 6.04
N ARG A 83 -12.24 2.75 6.90
CA ARG A 83 -11.93 2.79 8.35
C ARG A 83 -12.16 1.48 9.10
N ARG A 84 -12.70 0.45 8.43
CA ARG A 84 -13.11 -0.81 9.06
C ARG A 84 -12.06 -1.91 8.93
N SER A 85 -11.08 -1.73 8.06
CA SER A 85 -10.04 -2.72 7.85
C SER A 85 -9.17 -2.89 9.11
N PRO A 86 -8.80 -4.14 9.46
CA PRO A 86 -7.97 -4.44 10.64
C PRO A 86 -6.52 -3.98 10.47
N PHE A 87 -6.10 -3.67 9.24
CA PHE A 87 -4.74 -3.20 8.98
C PHE A 87 -4.58 -1.69 9.26
N GLY A 88 -3.41 -1.31 9.76
CA GLY A 88 -3.00 0.09 9.84
C GLY A 88 -3.03 0.79 8.47
N LEU A 89 -3.30 2.09 8.45
CA LEU A 89 -3.42 2.88 7.20
C LEU A 89 -2.22 2.71 6.27
N CYS A 90 -1.00 2.73 6.83
CA CYS A 90 0.24 2.58 6.06
C CYS A 90 0.30 1.24 5.33
N LEU A 91 -0.04 0.15 6.02
CA LEU A 91 0.00 -1.19 5.45
C LEU A 91 -1.05 -1.33 4.33
N ARG A 92 -2.27 -0.86 4.54
CA ARG A 92 -3.34 -0.92 3.53
C ARG A 92 -2.97 -0.18 2.26
N ARG A 93 -2.43 1.03 2.43
CA ARG A 93 -1.94 1.84 1.33
C ARG A 93 -0.83 1.14 0.58
N ALA A 94 0.15 0.58 1.29
CA ALA A 94 1.28 -0.12 0.70
C ALA A 94 0.85 -1.35 -0.11
N LEU A 95 -0.03 -2.20 0.45
CA LEU A 95 -0.50 -3.42 -0.21
C LEU A 95 -1.30 -3.12 -1.48
N LEU A 96 -2.21 -2.14 -1.43
CA LEU A 96 -2.98 -1.71 -2.61
C LEU A 96 -2.07 -1.10 -3.68
N ARG A 97 -1.19 -0.18 -3.30
CA ARG A 97 -0.23 0.42 -4.24
C ARG A 97 0.63 -0.65 -4.88
N TYR A 98 1.20 -1.57 -4.08
CA TYR A 98 2.03 -2.66 -4.59
C TYR A 98 1.30 -3.47 -5.66
N HIS A 99 0.11 -3.96 -5.35
CA HIS A 99 -0.68 -4.77 -6.28
C HIS A 99 -0.98 -4.02 -7.59
N PHE A 100 -1.50 -2.80 -7.52
CA PHE A 100 -1.95 -2.08 -8.71
C PHE A 100 -0.83 -1.41 -9.50
N LEU A 101 0.27 -0.99 -8.86
CA LEU A 101 1.44 -0.51 -9.58
C LEU A 101 2.13 -1.65 -10.36
N ARG A 102 2.12 -2.87 -9.81
CA ARG A 102 2.58 -4.06 -10.53
C ARG A 102 1.68 -4.39 -11.73
N ARG A 103 0.35 -4.30 -11.58
CA ARG A 103 -0.59 -4.41 -12.72
C ARG A 103 -0.34 -3.31 -13.77
N ALA A 104 0.00 -2.11 -13.33
CA ALA A 104 0.30 -0.98 -14.23
C ALA A 104 1.66 -1.12 -14.93
N GLY A 105 2.46 -2.15 -14.61
CA GLY A 105 3.78 -2.36 -15.17
C GLY A 105 4.82 -1.36 -14.68
N VAL A 106 4.54 -0.65 -13.58
CA VAL A 106 5.49 0.29 -12.98
C VAL A 106 6.68 -0.52 -12.45
N PRO A 107 7.90 -0.27 -12.94
CA PRO A 107 9.07 -1.02 -12.50
C PRO A 107 9.29 -0.80 -11.01
N LEU A 108 9.58 -1.88 -10.29
CA LEU A 108 9.90 -1.81 -8.87
C LEU A 108 11.33 -1.28 -8.69
N GLY A 109 11.52 0.03 -8.87
CA GLY A 109 12.71 0.72 -8.42
C GLY A 109 12.59 0.99 -6.93
N ILE A 110 13.43 0.37 -6.11
CA ILE A 110 13.57 0.74 -4.70
C ILE A 110 14.75 1.73 -4.65
N PRO A 111 14.51 3.05 -4.67
CA PRO A 111 15.59 4.00 -4.41
C PRO A 111 16.06 3.77 -2.98
N TYR A 112 17.33 3.43 -2.82
CA TYR A 112 17.95 3.24 -1.52
C TYR A 112 19.13 4.21 -1.37
N GLN A 113 19.42 4.56 -0.12
CA GLN A 113 20.57 5.38 0.21
C GLN A 113 21.32 4.70 1.34
N PHE A 114 22.65 4.72 1.27
CA PHE A 114 23.48 4.33 2.39
C PHE A 114 23.43 5.44 3.45
N ARG A 115 22.84 5.14 4.60
CA ARG A 115 22.93 6.01 5.78
C ARG A 115 24.10 5.54 6.63
N GLN A 116 25.05 6.43 6.88
CA GLN A 116 26.09 6.17 7.88
C GLN A 116 25.44 6.13 9.27
N ALA A 117 25.82 5.16 10.10
CA ALA A 117 25.37 5.10 11.48
C ALA A 117 25.80 6.37 12.24
N GLY A 118 24.86 7.28 12.49
CA GLY A 118 25.06 8.43 13.37
C GLY A 118 24.91 8.03 14.85
N GLY A 119 25.35 8.89 15.77
CA GLY A 119 25.39 8.62 17.22
C GLY A 119 24.04 8.55 17.95
N GLY A 120 22.93 8.20 17.29
CA GLY A 120 21.63 8.21 17.96
C GLY A 120 20.53 7.52 17.17
N GLY A 121 20.20 6.30 17.60
CA GLY A 121 19.03 5.54 17.16
C GLY A 121 19.24 4.04 17.37
N THR A 122 18.51 3.46 18.31
CA THR A 122 18.43 2.00 18.45
C THR A 122 17.34 1.50 17.52
N ASP A 123 17.71 0.68 16.54
CA ASP A 123 16.73 -0.01 15.69
C ASP A 123 16.35 -1.38 16.25
N ALA A 124 15.30 -1.98 15.69
CA ALA A 124 14.83 -3.30 16.10
C ALA A 124 15.87 -4.40 15.85
N GLY A 125 16.73 -4.26 14.82
CA GLY A 125 17.80 -5.20 14.54
C GLY A 125 18.87 -5.22 15.63
N ALA A 126 19.23 -4.05 16.17
CA ALA A 126 20.12 -3.94 17.32
C ALA A 126 19.52 -4.61 18.57
N ILE A 127 18.20 -4.48 18.77
CA ILE A 127 17.47 -5.13 19.88
C ILE A 127 17.46 -6.66 19.71
N HIS A 128 17.09 -7.17 18.54
CA HIS A 128 17.04 -8.60 18.26
C HIS A 128 18.42 -9.25 18.38
N LYS A 129 19.46 -8.57 17.90
CA LYS A 129 20.85 -9.02 18.05
C LYS A 129 21.27 -9.08 19.52
N GLN A 130 20.93 -8.06 20.32
CA GLN A 130 21.32 -8.00 21.74
C GLN A 130 20.52 -8.95 22.63
N ARG A 131 19.22 -9.14 22.38
CA ARG A 131 18.35 -9.93 23.25
C ARG A 131 18.32 -11.41 22.91
N GLU A 132 18.33 -11.74 21.62
CA GLU A 132 18.04 -13.09 21.13
C GLU A 132 19.18 -13.65 20.26
N GLY A 133 20.25 -12.86 20.05
CA GLY A 133 21.37 -13.26 19.20
C GLY A 133 21.02 -13.37 17.71
N ILE A 134 19.83 -12.87 17.30
CA ILE A 134 19.34 -13.02 15.93
C ILE A 134 20.15 -12.12 14.99
N PRO A 135 20.85 -12.68 13.99
CA PRO A 135 21.53 -11.89 12.97
C PRO A 135 20.52 -11.02 12.24
N SER A 136 20.70 -9.70 12.32
CA SER A 136 19.77 -8.72 11.77
C SER A 136 20.56 -7.63 11.01
N ILE A 137 19.95 -7.09 9.95
CA ILE A 137 20.49 -5.96 9.18
C ILE A 137 19.41 -4.88 9.07
N SER A 138 19.79 -3.62 9.28
CA SER A 138 18.93 -2.46 9.03
C SER A 138 19.15 -1.96 7.62
N VAL A 139 18.06 -1.80 6.86
CA VAL A 139 18.03 -1.43 5.44
C VAL A 139 17.06 -0.29 5.21
#